data_AF-A0A6L6CW28-F1
#
_entry.id   AF-A0A6L6CW28-F1
#
_cell.length_a   1.000
_cell.length_b   1.000
_cell.length_c   1.000
_cell.angle_alpha   90.00
_cell.angle_beta   90.00
_cell.angle_gamma   90.00
#
_symmetry.space_group_name_H-M   'P 1'
#
loop_
_entity.id
_entity.type
_entity.pdbx_description
1 polymer ?
#
loop_
_entity_poly.entity_id
_entity_poly.type
_entity_poly.pdbx_seq_one_letter_code
_entity_poly.pdbx_strand_id
1 'polypeptide(L)'
;MRCRTLIVAFAACLISAVATSTPIAHAAPAITDHLVSSSRTQKQMGLLHIPRLRVTTPIFNGVTNAQFDIGVGQWPGSPKPGANGNIVIGGHRTSAKRPFADIDKLKNGDEMFLYRDGKKYRYVVSKSMIVTRTAVWIINPTSTPTLTLFSCHPKGQTSHRYVIRATFVS
;
A
#
# COMPACT_ATOMS: atom_id res chain seq x y z
N MET A 1 -77.99 -1.11 -21.92
CA MET A 1 -78.14 -2.47 -21.35
C MET A 1 -76.97 -3.28 -21.90
N ARG A 2 -76.07 -3.92 -21.17
CA ARG A 2 -76.08 -4.69 -19.92
C ARG A 2 -74.72 -4.48 -19.23
N CYS A 3 -74.67 -4.17 -17.94
CA CYS A 3 -74.80 -5.05 -16.77
C CYS A 3 -73.44 -5.64 -16.34
N ARG A 4 -73.13 -5.35 -15.07
CA ARG A 4 -72.03 -5.75 -14.19
C ARG A 4 -71.72 -7.25 -14.22
N THR A 5 -70.53 -7.66 -13.75
CA THR A 5 -70.37 -8.41 -12.47
C THR A 5 -68.89 -8.71 -12.18
N LEU A 6 -68.55 -8.64 -10.89
CA LEU A 6 -67.28 -8.87 -10.22
C LEU A 6 -67.39 -10.22 -9.48
N ILE A 7 -66.45 -11.17 -9.60
CA ILE A 7 -66.28 -12.30 -8.64
C ILE A 7 -64.80 -12.65 -8.47
N VAL A 8 -64.47 -13.02 -7.24
CA VAL A 8 -63.20 -13.25 -6.56
C VAL A 8 -62.85 -14.75 -6.54
N ALA A 9 -61.55 -15.07 -6.34
CA ALA A 9 -61.03 -16.06 -5.37
C ALA A 9 -60.68 -17.52 -5.73
N PHE A 10 -59.42 -17.85 -5.35
CA PHE A 10 -58.88 -19.02 -4.60
C PHE A 10 -58.47 -20.36 -5.26
N ALA A 11 -57.30 -20.82 -4.75
CA ALA A 11 -56.77 -22.18 -4.54
C ALA A 11 -56.23 -22.94 -5.77
N ALA A 12 -54.92 -23.18 -5.91
CA ALA A 12 -54.00 -24.09 -5.19
C ALA A 12 -53.97 -25.53 -5.77
N CYS A 13 -52.86 -26.25 -5.54
CA CYS A 13 -52.56 -27.66 -5.87
C CYS A 13 -51.97 -27.92 -7.28
N LEU A 14 -50.93 -28.72 -7.53
CA LEU A 14 -49.80 -29.33 -6.81
C LEU A 14 -49.00 -30.10 -7.89
N ILE A 15 -47.68 -30.25 -7.70
CA ILE A 15 -46.84 -31.43 -8.06
C ILE A 15 -46.37 -31.62 -9.52
N SER A 16 -45.05 -31.44 -9.64
CA SER A 16 -44.00 -32.23 -10.28
C SER A 16 -43.94 -32.49 -11.79
N ALA A 17 -42.83 -31.97 -12.33
CA ALA A 17 -42.17 -32.24 -13.60
C ALA A 17 -41.67 -33.68 -13.78
N VAL A 18 -41.59 -34.15 -15.03
CA VAL A 18 -40.42 -34.82 -15.63
C VAL A 18 -40.50 -34.71 -17.17
N ALA A 19 -39.48 -34.15 -17.80
CA ALA A 19 -39.01 -34.35 -19.19
C ALA A 19 -37.95 -33.24 -19.43
N THR A 20 -36.74 -33.41 -19.94
CA THR A 20 -36.16 -34.31 -20.92
C THR A 20 -34.64 -34.28 -20.75
N SER A 21 -33.97 -35.42 -20.87
CA SER A 21 -32.52 -35.47 -21.07
C SER A 21 -32.20 -35.55 -22.57
N THR A 22 -31.41 -34.62 -23.10
CA THR A 22 -30.45 -34.91 -24.19
C THR A 22 -29.36 -33.84 -24.25
N PRO A 23 -28.14 -34.22 -24.67
CA PRO A 23 -26.92 -33.45 -24.47
C PRO A 23 -26.64 -32.49 -25.61
N ILE A 24 -25.95 -31.39 -25.33
CA ILE A 24 -25.32 -30.55 -26.34
C ILE A 24 -23.86 -30.36 -25.97
N ALA A 25 -22.98 -30.97 -26.75
CA ALA A 25 -21.56 -30.68 -26.75
C ALA A 25 -21.34 -29.20 -27.14
N HIS A 26 -20.65 -28.45 -26.29
CA HIS A 26 -20.01 -27.19 -26.66
C HIS A 26 -18.52 -27.30 -26.32
N ALA A 27 -17.71 -27.41 -27.35
CA ALA A 27 -16.26 -27.25 -27.24
C ALA A 27 -15.93 -25.75 -27.22
N ALA A 28 -15.16 -25.29 -26.24
CA ALA A 28 -14.07 -24.32 -26.37
C ALA A 28 -13.34 -24.15 -25.02
N PRO A 29 -12.00 -24.08 -24.99
CA PRO A 29 -11.23 -23.93 -23.77
C PRO A 29 -11.17 -22.45 -23.36
N ALA A 30 -11.44 -22.14 -22.09
CA ALA A 30 -11.14 -20.83 -21.52
C ALA A 30 -10.95 -20.92 -20.01
N ILE A 31 -9.90 -21.63 -19.58
CA ILE A 31 -9.35 -21.48 -18.22
C ILE A 31 -7.87 -21.11 -18.36
N THR A 32 -7.58 -19.97 -18.99
CA THR A 32 -6.19 -19.46 -19.04
C THR A 32 -6.06 -17.95 -18.89
N ASP A 33 -7.11 -17.21 -18.52
CA ASP A 33 -6.98 -15.75 -18.39
C ASP A 33 -7.07 -15.23 -16.95
N HIS A 34 -7.68 -15.96 -16.00
CA HIS A 34 -7.91 -15.38 -14.68
C HIS A 34 -6.76 -15.54 -13.66
N LEU A 35 -5.76 -16.38 -13.94
CA LEU A 35 -4.59 -16.55 -13.06
C LEU A 35 -3.44 -15.59 -13.38
N VAL A 36 -3.54 -14.79 -14.45
CA VAL A 36 -2.49 -13.85 -14.86
C VAL A 36 -2.64 -12.46 -14.21
N SER A 37 -3.71 -12.22 -13.43
CA SER A 37 -4.03 -10.88 -12.92
C SER A 37 -3.43 -10.51 -11.55
N SER A 38 -2.82 -11.43 -10.80
CA SER A 38 -2.33 -11.14 -9.42
C SER A 38 -0.82 -10.94 -9.25
N SER A 39 -0.01 -11.17 -10.28
CA SER A 39 1.43 -10.89 -10.24
C SER A 39 1.81 -9.70 -11.11
N ARG A 40 1.33 -8.50 -10.75
CA ARG A 40 2.12 -7.30 -11.06
C ARG A 40 3.39 -7.39 -10.24
N THR A 41 4.48 -7.85 -10.86
CA THR A 41 5.81 -7.92 -10.27
C THR A 41 6.10 -6.62 -9.54
N GLN A 42 6.24 -6.69 -8.22
CA GLN A 42 6.52 -5.53 -7.39
C GLN A 42 7.89 -4.97 -7.77
N LYS A 43 7.92 -3.86 -8.50
CA LYS A 43 9.18 -3.27 -8.97
C LYS A 43 9.96 -2.70 -7.79
N GLN A 44 11.07 -3.35 -7.45
CA GLN A 44 12.05 -2.80 -6.52
C GLN A 44 12.70 -1.57 -7.15
N MET A 45 12.73 -0.46 -6.41
CA MET A 45 13.27 0.82 -6.83
C MET A 45 14.66 1.11 -6.25
N GLY A 46 15.07 0.38 -5.22
CA GLY A 46 16.33 0.62 -4.53
C GLY A 46 16.40 -0.03 -3.16
N LEU A 47 17.37 0.40 -2.35
CA LEU A 47 17.53 -0.01 -0.95
C LEU A 47 17.52 1.22 -0.05
N LEU A 48 16.93 1.08 1.13
CA LEU A 48 17.03 2.02 2.25
C LEU A 48 17.92 1.37 3.32
N HIS A 49 18.97 2.07 3.72
CA HIS A 49 19.84 1.68 4.82
C HIS A 49 19.81 2.75 5.92
N ILE A 50 19.56 2.33 7.16
CA ILE A 50 19.50 3.18 8.35
C ILE A 50 20.40 2.57 9.43
N PRO A 51 21.67 3.01 9.55
CA PRO A 51 22.63 2.43 10.48
C PRO A 51 22.15 2.42 11.93
N ARG A 52 21.55 3.53 12.39
CA ARG A 52 21.03 3.68 13.75
C ARG A 52 20.03 2.60 14.15
N LEU A 53 19.24 2.13 13.19
CA LEU A 53 18.22 1.10 13.37
C LEU A 53 18.73 -0.30 13.00
N ARG A 54 19.95 -0.41 12.44
CA ARG A 54 20.51 -1.65 11.87
C ARG A 54 19.59 -2.26 10.81
N VAL A 55 18.99 -1.40 9.99
CA VAL A 55 18.02 -1.81 8.96
C VAL A 55 18.62 -1.59 7.58
N THR A 56 18.53 -2.61 6.73
CA THR A 56 18.69 -2.52 5.28
C THR A 56 17.49 -3.21 4.65
N THR A 57 16.71 -2.49 3.84
CA THR A 57 15.44 -3.00 3.30
C THR A 57 15.21 -2.54 1.86
N PRO A 58 14.62 -3.38 0.99
CA PRO A 58 14.22 -2.97 -0.34
C PRO A 58 13.10 -1.92 -0.30
N ILE A 59 13.16 -1.00 -1.26
CA ILE A 59 12.15 0.03 -1.52
C ILE A 59 11.35 -0.39 -2.73
N PHE A 60 10.02 -0.42 -2.62
CA PHE A 60 9.09 -0.72 -3.72
C PHE A 60 8.26 0.50 -4.09
N ASN A 61 7.73 0.54 -5.30
CA ASN A 61 6.79 1.58 -5.72
C ASN A 61 5.38 1.31 -5.17
N GLY A 62 4.84 2.21 -4.34
CA GLY A 62 3.52 2.07 -3.72
C GLY A 62 3.59 2.03 -2.19
N VAL A 63 2.47 2.36 -1.53
CA VAL A 63 2.35 2.46 -0.07
C VAL A 63 1.18 1.62 0.46
N THR A 64 1.08 0.38 -0.02
CA THR A 64 0.08 -0.60 0.40
C THR A 64 0.71 -1.73 1.20
N ASN A 65 -0.11 -2.57 1.84
CA ASN A 65 0.38 -3.77 2.53
C ASN A 65 1.23 -4.66 1.62
N ALA A 66 0.88 -4.76 0.32
CA ALA A 66 1.66 -5.55 -0.63
C ALA A 66 3.14 -5.14 -0.72
N GLN A 67 3.47 -3.86 -0.54
CA GLN A 67 4.87 -3.40 -0.48
C GLN A 67 5.45 -3.54 0.93
N PHE A 68 4.67 -3.18 1.96
CA PHE A 68 5.16 -3.18 3.33
C PHE A 68 5.43 -4.60 3.88
N ASP A 69 4.78 -5.63 3.35
CA ASP A 69 4.99 -7.03 3.72
C ASP A 69 6.26 -7.63 3.11
N ILE A 70 6.91 -6.91 2.19
CA ILE A 70 8.16 -7.33 1.54
C ILE A 70 9.31 -6.33 1.71
N GLY A 71 9.06 -5.15 2.25
CA GLY A 71 10.08 -4.13 2.52
C GLY A 71 9.46 -2.80 2.96
N VAL A 72 9.91 -1.71 2.35
CA VAL A 72 9.31 -0.38 2.50
C VAL A 72 8.74 0.10 1.17
N GLY A 73 7.73 0.97 1.24
CA GLY A 73 7.05 1.48 0.07
C GLY A 73 7.30 2.98 -0.12
N GLN A 74 7.72 3.38 -1.32
CA GLN A 74 7.82 4.79 -1.70
C GLN A 74 6.46 5.28 -2.20
N TRP A 75 6.05 6.46 -1.76
CA TRP A 75 4.84 7.12 -2.24
C TRP A 75 4.94 7.40 -3.75
N PRO A 76 3.99 6.92 -4.57
CA PRO A 76 4.02 7.13 -6.01
C PRO A 76 4.09 8.60 -6.39
N GLY A 77 4.92 8.94 -7.38
CA GLY A 77 5.13 10.33 -7.82
C GLY A 77 6.12 11.14 -6.97
N SER A 78 6.66 10.57 -5.88
CA SER A 78 7.81 11.15 -5.17
C SER A 78 9.00 11.36 -6.14
N PRO A 79 9.83 12.40 -5.94
CA PRO A 79 10.98 12.68 -6.80
C PRO A 79 12.06 11.59 -6.69
N LYS A 80 13.07 11.68 -7.57
CA LYS A 80 14.29 10.87 -7.45
C LYS A 80 15.16 11.37 -6.28
N PRO A 81 15.96 10.50 -5.64
CA PRO A 81 16.91 10.91 -4.61
C PRO A 81 17.81 12.06 -5.06
N GLY A 82 18.00 13.06 -4.20
CA GLY A 82 18.82 14.25 -4.46
C GLY A 82 18.10 15.36 -5.25
N ALA A 83 16.96 15.08 -5.88
CA ALA A 83 16.15 16.11 -6.54
C ALA A 83 15.29 16.88 -5.53
N ASN A 84 14.99 18.14 -5.85
CA ASN A 84 14.05 18.95 -5.06
C ASN A 84 12.70 18.24 -4.91
N GLY A 85 12.08 18.43 -3.76
CA GLY A 85 10.85 17.76 -3.38
C GLY A 85 11.05 16.76 -2.23
N ASN A 86 10.00 15.98 -1.99
CA ASN A 86 9.89 15.14 -0.81
C ASN A 86 9.72 13.67 -1.21
N ILE A 87 10.73 12.85 -0.94
CA ILE A 87 10.63 11.40 -1.07
C ILE A 87 9.98 10.87 0.18
N VAL A 88 8.81 10.25 0.02
CA VAL A 88 8.06 9.72 1.16
C VAL A 88 8.12 8.21 1.15
N ILE A 89 8.59 7.61 2.25
CA ILE A 89 8.72 6.16 2.39
C ILE A 89 7.96 5.70 3.63
N GLY A 90 7.01 4.80 3.41
CA GLY A 90 6.23 4.13 4.45
C GLY A 90 6.74 2.73 4.73
N GLY A 91 6.51 2.25 5.95
CA GLY A 91 6.82 0.87 6.32
C GLY A 91 6.14 0.49 7.63
N HIS A 92 6.03 -0.80 7.87
CA HIS A 92 5.41 -1.33 9.09
C HIS A 92 6.25 -1.08 10.34
N ARG A 93 5.55 -0.85 11.45
CA ARG A 93 6.15 -0.77 12.80
C ARG A 93 6.03 -2.07 13.60
N THR A 94 4.97 -2.85 13.38
CA THR A 94 4.63 -3.95 14.30
C THR A 94 4.28 -5.28 13.65
N SER A 95 4.14 -5.35 12.32
CA SER A 95 3.90 -6.63 11.62
C SER A 95 5.15 -7.52 11.60
N ALA A 96 5.06 -8.70 10.99
CA ALA A 96 6.17 -9.65 10.87
C ALA A 96 7.41 -9.00 10.23
N LYS A 97 7.23 -8.29 9.09
CA LYS A 97 8.28 -7.44 8.51
C LYS A 97 8.07 -6.01 8.96
N ARG A 98 8.89 -5.57 9.92
CA ARG A 98 8.76 -4.27 10.58
C ARG A 98 10.07 -3.47 10.50
N PRO A 99 10.49 -3.02 9.30
CA PRO A 99 11.72 -2.25 9.14
C PRO A 99 11.71 -0.94 9.95
N PHE A 100 10.53 -0.42 10.31
CA PHE A 100 10.38 0.80 11.11
C PHE A 100 9.95 0.52 12.55
N ALA A 101 10.18 -0.70 13.06
CA ALA A 101 9.85 -1.06 14.45
C ALA A 101 10.36 -0.05 15.48
N ASP A 102 11.56 0.46 15.27
CA ASP A 102 12.24 1.36 16.19
C ASP A 102 12.49 2.74 15.56
N ILE A 103 11.64 3.18 14.64
CA ILE A 103 11.73 4.51 14.01
C ILE A 103 11.82 5.66 15.03
N ASP A 104 11.28 5.46 16.23
CA ASP A 104 11.36 6.40 17.36
C ASP A 104 12.75 6.51 18.01
N LYS A 105 13.69 5.63 17.67
CA LYS A 105 15.10 5.72 18.10
C LYS A 105 15.95 6.65 17.24
N LEU A 106 15.44 7.08 16.08
CA LEU A 106 16.10 8.06 15.22
C LEU A 106 16.07 9.46 15.88
N LYS A 107 17.22 10.13 15.83
CA LYS A 107 17.46 11.46 16.38
C LYS A 107 18.05 12.37 15.31
N ASN A 108 17.97 13.68 15.54
CA ASN A 108 18.61 14.67 14.68
C ASN A 108 20.11 14.35 14.56
N GLY A 109 20.63 14.40 13.33
CA GLY A 109 22.00 14.03 13.00
C GLY A 109 22.19 12.57 12.57
N ASP A 110 21.24 11.67 12.82
CA ASP A 110 21.35 10.30 12.34
C ASP A 110 21.31 10.25 10.80
N GLU A 111 22.15 9.40 10.22
CA GLU A 111 22.25 9.24 8.77
C GLU A 111 21.30 8.18 8.23
N MET A 112 20.86 8.40 6.99
CA MET A 112 20.09 7.45 6.20
C MET A 112 20.60 7.45 4.77
N PHE A 113 20.62 6.28 4.14
CA PHE A 113 21.15 6.12 2.80
C PHE A 113 20.12 5.48 1.89
N LEU A 114 19.89 6.10 0.73
CA LEU A 114 19.16 5.49 -0.38
C LEU A 114 20.18 5.00 -1.41
N TYR A 115 20.03 3.77 -1.85
CA TYR A 115 20.78 3.21 -2.96
C TYR A 115 19.85 3.03 -4.15
N ARG A 116 20.14 3.71 -5.26
CA ARG A 116 19.32 3.66 -6.49
C ARG A 116 20.21 3.91 -7.71
N ASP A 117 20.03 3.10 -8.74
CA ASP A 117 20.76 3.20 -10.02
C ASP A 117 22.30 3.24 -9.84
N GLY A 118 22.82 2.38 -8.95
CA GLY A 118 24.24 2.30 -8.64
C GLY A 118 24.80 3.46 -7.80
N LYS A 119 23.97 4.42 -7.39
CA LYS A 119 24.37 5.60 -6.61
C LYS A 119 23.90 5.52 -5.16
N LYS A 120 24.69 6.10 -4.26
CA LYS A 120 24.39 6.26 -2.83
C LYS A 120 24.00 7.72 -2.58
N TYR A 121 22.86 7.93 -1.95
CA TYR A 121 22.35 9.25 -1.59
C TYR A 121 22.24 9.33 -0.07
N ARG A 122 22.93 10.30 0.53
CA ARG A 122 22.98 10.51 1.98
C ARG A 122 21.96 11.56 2.41
N TYR A 123 21.19 11.22 3.43
CA TYR A 123 20.27 12.11 4.12
C TYR A 123 20.59 12.12 5.61
N VAL A 124 20.37 13.26 6.27
CA VAL A 124 20.58 13.44 7.70
C VAL A 124 19.27 13.84 8.35
N VAL A 125 18.86 13.13 9.39
CA VAL A 125 17.64 13.40 10.15
C VAL A 125 17.67 14.83 10.70
N SER A 126 16.62 15.59 10.42
CA SER A 126 16.48 16.99 10.84
C SER A 126 15.38 17.20 11.86
N LYS A 127 14.33 16.35 11.86
CA LYS A 127 13.29 16.34 12.91
C LYS A 127 12.47 15.07 12.94
N SER A 128 11.85 14.81 14.09
CA SER A 128 10.78 13.83 14.28
C SER A 128 9.47 14.52 14.67
N MET A 129 8.33 13.87 14.42
CA MET A 129 7.01 14.33 14.83
C MET A 129 6.01 13.18 14.90
N ILE A 130 5.02 13.33 15.79
CA ILE A 130 3.84 12.48 15.82
C ILE A 130 2.68 13.28 15.22
N VAL A 131 2.01 12.72 14.22
CA VAL A 131 0.90 13.36 13.53
C VAL A 131 -0.30 12.44 13.50
N THR A 132 -1.50 12.98 13.32
CA THR A 132 -2.71 12.17 13.15
C THR A 132 -2.62 11.31 11.89
N ARG A 133 -3.34 10.18 11.83
CA ARG A 133 -3.40 9.34 10.63
C ARG A 133 -3.84 10.10 9.37
N THR A 134 -4.63 11.16 9.52
CA THR A 134 -5.18 11.98 8.42
C THR A 134 -4.25 13.12 7.99
N ALA A 135 -3.05 13.23 8.57
CA ALA A 135 -2.06 14.24 8.23
C ALA A 135 -1.41 14.00 6.86
N VAL A 136 -2.19 14.11 5.78
CA VAL A 136 -1.73 13.90 4.41
C VAL A 136 -0.63 14.87 3.98
N TRP A 137 -0.57 16.06 4.61
CA TRP A 137 0.44 17.09 4.31
C TRP A 137 1.90 16.62 4.47
N ILE A 138 2.15 15.49 5.16
CA ILE A 138 3.50 14.92 5.27
C ILE A 138 4.07 14.51 3.91
N ILE A 139 3.21 14.32 2.90
CA ILE A 139 3.61 13.95 1.54
C ILE A 139 3.88 15.15 0.63
N ASN A 140 3.56 16.37 1.09
CA ASN A 140 3.65 17.56 0.24
C ASN A 140 5.10 17.76 -0.24
N PRO A 141 5.30 18.24 -1.49
CA PRO A 141 6.61 18.63 -1.97
C PRO A 141 7.28 19.67 -1.09
N THR A 142 8.61 19.64 -1.05
CA THR A 142 9.46 20.62 -0.37
C THR A 142 10.34 21.34 -1.39
N SER A 143 10.78 22.55 -1.09
CA SER A 143 11.69 23.32 -1.96
C SER A 143 13.10 22.71 -2.04
N THR A 144 13.51 21.96 -1.02
CA THR A 144 14.80 21.28 -0.93
C THR A 144 14.63 19.75 -0.97
N PRO A 145 15.67 18.99 -1.35
CA PRO A 145 15.60 17.53 -1.39
C PRO A 145 15.43 16.96 0.02
N THR A 146 14.25 16.40 0.28
CA THR A 146 13.82 15.90 1.59
C THR A 146 13.47 14.42 1.52
N LEU A 147 13.85 13.67 2.53
CA LEU A 147 13.37 12.30 2.78
C LEU A 147 12.44 12.32 4.00
N THR A 148 11.20 11.87 3.81
CA THR A 148 10.21 11.65 4.87
C THR A 148 10.01 10.16 5.07
N LEU A 149 10.26 9.64 6.26
CA LEU A 149 9.84 8.30 6.66
C LEU A 149 8.57 8.38 7.51
N PHE A 150 7.65 7.43 7.35
CA PHE A 150 6.49 7.33 8.24
C PHE A 150 6.13 5.88 8.60
N SER A 151 5.59 5.70 9.80
CA SER A 151 5.04 4.42 10.26
C SER A 151 3.90 4.61 11.24
N CYS A 152 3.13 3.56 11.53
CA CYS A 152 2.03 3.60 12.50
C CYS A 152 2.52 3.96 13.91
N HIS A 153 1.70 4.69 14.67
CA HIS A 153 2.00 5.06 16.05
C HIS A 153 0.72 5.12 16.90
N PRO A 154 0.78 4.77 18.21
CA PRO A 154 1.86 4.05 18.90
C PRO A 154 2.01 2.59 18.41
N LYS A 155 2.96 1.81 18.95
CA LYS A 155 3.13 0.40 18.58
C LYS A 155 1.81 -0.36 18.82
N GLY A 156 1.37 -1.14 17.83
CA GLY A 156 0.11 -1.91 17.89
C GLY A 156 -1.14 -1.10 17.56
N GLN A 157 -1.02 0.20 17.29
CA GLN A 157 -2.15 1.06 16.96
C GLN A 157 -1.91 1.82 15.65
N THR A 158 -2.99 2.34 15.06
CA THR A 158 -2.94 3.05 13.77
C THR A 158 -3.49 4.49 13.85
N SER A 159 -3.74 5.00 15.07
CA SER A 159 -4.34 6.32 15.31
C SER A 159 -3.45 7.46 14.81
N HIS A 160 -2.13 7.30 14.93
CA HIS A 160 -1.13 8.30 14.57
C HIS A 160 -0.08 7.74 13.61
N ARG A 161 0.79 8.63 13.15
CA ARG A 161 2.02 8.29 12.44
C ARG A 161 3.21 8.87 13.19
N TYR A 162 4.27 8.07 13.32
CA TYR A 162 5.58 8.59 13.68
C TYR A 162 6.30 8.94 12.38
N VAL A 163 6.74 10.18 12.27
CA VAL A 163 7.30 10.75 11.05
C VAL A 163 8.70 11.27 11.32
N ILE A 164 9.64 10.92 10.44
CA ILE A 164 11.00 11.44 10.40
C ILE A 164 11.14 12.29 9.14
N ARG A 165 11.72 13.48 9.26
CA ARG A 165 12.25 14.22 8.12
C ARG A 165 13.76 14.26 8.16
N ALA A 166 14.35 14.19 6.97
CA ALA A 166 15.78 14.28 6.76
C ALA A 166 16.10 15.10 5.51
N THR A 167 17.22 15.81 5.55
CA THR A 167 17.71 16.66 4.46
C THR A 167 18.81 15.95 3.70
N PHE A 168 18.80 16.07 2.38
CA PHE A 168 19.87 15.54 1.53
C PHE A 168 21.21 16.22 1.80
N VAL A 169 22.30 15.48 1.61
CA VAL A 169 23.67 16.00 1.78
C VAL A 169 24.60 15.68 0.61
N SER A 170 24.59 14.46 0.07
CA SER A 170 25.51 14.02 -1.00
C SER A 170 24.99 12.82 -1.77
#